data_AF-A0A6P4E0F9-F1
#
_entry.id   AF-A0A6P4E0F9-F1
#
_cell.length_a   1.000
_cell.length_b   1.000
_cell.length_c   1.000
_cell.angle_alpha   90.00
_cell.angle_beta   90.00
_cell.angle_gamma   90.00
#
_symmetry.space_group_name_H-M   'P 1'
#
loop_
_entity.id
_entity.type
_entity.pdbx_description
1 polymer ?
#
loop_
_entity_poly.entity_id
_entity_poly.type
_entity_poly.pdbx_seq_one_letter_code
_entity_poly.pdbx_strand_id
1 'polypeptide(L)'
;MAFNSSLRLPSSSQYYSHFCSVRFKYSKLHNVHSQIDLVTTKKRKCCIKSILNDNRPSINDYGAAKSARLLLEKLFEQAQKLEHQMATGATGESYDGEDAQLAYNLSMLESDLQAALRELIRKEEHLMEVERTVILESTELKHTKEELEQQEREIAAARTKYEKLEEEMKEAKTNLVSQAGQMEVLKLLLRERDQEVATMKRALSLKEAEVEQMKIDVVKKSEEAALIDAELKQKAQLLIETNEVMNKQKIELQELQKAVHVKEQELEVSLTQRKFEEEKLKSAEATLEQQAMEWLLAQEELKRLGEDASRHVQESNETLEDFRRKGKCHVIHGKFERCSSRSGR
;
A
#
# COMPACT_ATOMS: atom_id res chain seq x y z
N MET A 1 11.86 -40.42 11.70
CA MET A 1 11.52 -39.63 12.90
C MET A 1 10.14 -39.04 12.68
N ALA A 2 9.20 -39.41 13.55
CA ALA A 2 7.82 -38.96 13.50
C ALA A 2 7.68 -37.60 14.18
N PHE A 3 6.93 -36.70 13.58
CA PHE A 3 6.28 -35.60 14.29
C PHE A 3 4.85 -35.45 13.77
N ASN A 4 3.93 -36.04 14.55
CA ASN A 4 2.53 -35.66 14.59
C ASN A 4 2.44 -34.23 15.13
N SER A 5 1.59 -33.41 14.54
CA SER A 5 1.03 -32.22 15.21
C SER A 5 -0.34 -31.92 14.63
N SER A 6 -1.36 -32.41 15.35
CA SER A 6 -2.75 -31.99 15.26
C SER A 6 -2.86 -30.49 15.50
N LEU A 7 -3.56 -29.77 14.61
CA LEU A 7 -4.14 -28.47 14.94
C LEU A 7 -5.65 -28.53 14.66
N ARG A 8 -6.39 -28.51 15.77
CA ARG A 8 -7.84 -28.37 15.86
C ARG A 8 -8.27 -27.04 15.25
N LEU A 9 -9.28 -27.09 14.37
CA LEU A 9 -10.09 -25.92 14.05
C LEU A 9 -10.95 -25.53 15.27
N PRO A 10 -11.03 -24.25 15.64
CA PRO A 10 -12.13 -23.77 16.46
C PRO A 10 -13.34 -23.47 15.57
N SER A 11 -14.46 -24.03 15.99
CA SER A 11 -15.83 -23.64 15.65
C SER A 11 -16.01 -22.12 15.76
N SER A 12 -16.45 -21.48 14.67
CA SER A 12 -16.93 -20.10 14.68
C SER A 12 -18.45 -20.09 14.65
N SER A 13 -19.00 -19.65 15.77
CA SER A 13 -20.40 -19.31 16.03
C SER A 13 -21.08 -18.56 14.88
N GLN A 14 -22.25 -19.06 14.47
CA GLN A 14 -23.24 -18.35 13.68
C GLN A 14 -23.97 -17.35 14.57
N TYR A 15 -23.51 -16.09 14.59
CA TYR A 15 -24.32 -14.96 15.03
C TYR A 15 -25.11 -14.41 13.85
N TYR A 16 -26.42 -14.69 13.83
CA TYR A 16 -27.39 -14.02 12.96
C TYR A 16 -27.47 -12.53 13.36
N SER A 17 -26.83 -11.65 12.59
CA SER A 17 -27.10 -10.21 12.68
C SER A 17 -28.29 -9.84 11.81
N HIS A 18 -29.41 -9.47 12.43
CA HIS A 18 -30.53 -8.82 11.76
C HIS A 18 -30.05 -7.47 11.17
N PHE A 19 -29.80 -7.44 9.87
CA PHE A 19 -29.62 -6.19 9.12
C PHE A 19 -30.97 -5.55 8.84
N CYS A 20 -31.33 -4.50 9.59
CA CYS A 20 -32.34 -3.54 9.15
C CYS A 20 -31.74 -2.67 8.04
N SER A 21 -32.09 -2.95 6.79
CA SER A 21 -31.77 -2.09 5.65
C SER A 21 -32.73 -0.90 5.60
N VAL A 22 -32.25 0.31 5.91
CA VAL A 22 -32.94 1.56 5.54
C VAL A 22 -32.39 2.02 4.19
N ARG A 23 -33.19 1.84 3.14
CA ARG A 23 -32.95 2.39 1.80
C ARG A 23 -33.18 3.90 1.85
N PHE A 24 -32.11 4.69 1.74
CA PHE A 24 -32.22 6.11 1.42
C PHE A 24 -32.17 6.29 -0.10
N LYS A 25 -33.30 6.68 -0.71
CA LYS A 25 -33.34 7.18 -2.08
C LYS A 25 -33.14 8.69 -2.06
N TYR A 26 -32.10 9.17 -2.73
CA TYR A 26 -31.94 10.58 -3.07
C TYR A 26 -32.83 10.90 -4.27
N SER A 27 -33.81 11.78 -4.09
CA SER A 27 -34.45 12.52 -5.19
C SER A 27 -34.37 14.02 -4.89
N LYS A 28 -33.49 14.66 -5.65
CA LYS A 28 -33.32 16.11 -5.78
C LYS A 28 -34.48 16.62 -6.63
N LEU A 29 -35.22 17.65 -6.17
CA LEU A 29 -35.75 18.79 -6.94
C LEU A 29 -36.84 19.56 -6.16
N HIS A 30 -36.62 20.88 -6.10
CA HIS A 30 -37.56 22.02 -5.98
C HIS A 30 -38.59 22.15 -4.84
N ASN A 31 -38.31 23.16 -4.01
CA ASN A 31 -39.19 24.31 -3.72
C ASN A 31 -40.70 24.04 -3.63
N VAL A 32 -41.17 23.72 -2.43
CA VAL A 32 -42.52 24.06 -1.97
C VAL A 32 -42.41 24.41 -0.47
N HIS A 33 -43.10 25.47 -0.08
CA HIS A 33 -43.21 26.00 1.28
C HIS A 33 -43.18 24.95 2.39
N SER A 34 -42.34 25.19 3.39
CA SER A 34 -42.28 24.45 4.64
C SER A 34 -43.61 24.61 5.41
N GLN A 35 -44.53 23.66 5.21
CA GLN A 35 -45.63 23.41 6.13
C GLN A 35 -45.26 22.16 6.90
N ILE A 36 -44.62 22.35 8.06
CA ILE A 36 -44.44 21.28 9.04
C ILE A 36 -45.80 21.15 9.74
N ASP A 37 -46.56 20.13 9.34
CA ASP A 37 -47.71 19.66 10.10
C ASP A 37 -47.23 19.19 11.47
N LEU A 38 -47.30 20.10 12.43
CA LEU A 38 -47.31 19.77 13.84
C LEU A 38 -48.59 18.97 14.06
N VAL A 39 -48.48 17.66 14.25
CA VAL A 39 -49.58 16.83 14.74
C VAL A 39 -50.01 17.42 16.07
N THR A 40 -51.05 18.23 16.01
CA THR A 40 -51.64 18.91 17.15
C THR A 40 -52.14 17.85 18.09
N THR A 41 -51.43 17.64 19.20
CA THR A 41 -51.98 16.91 20.33
C THR A 41 -53.27 17.62 20.73
N LYS A 42 -54.35 16.83 20.73
CA LYS A 42 -55.73 17.23 21.00
C LYS A 42 -55.78 18.40 21.98
N LYS A 43 -56.20 19.58 21.48
CA LYS A 43 -56.72 20.65 22.31
C LYS A 43 -57.79 20.05 23.20
N ARG A 44 -57.45 19.71 24.44
CA ARG A 44 -58.44 19.62 25.50
C ARG A 44 -58.99 21.03 25.59
N LYS A 45 -60.22 21.21 25.10
CA LYS A 45 -61.03 22.39 25.39
C LYS A 45 -61.05 22.50 26.92
N CYS A 46 -60.18 23.33 27.47
CA CYS A 46 -60.38 23.85 28.80
C CYS A 46 -61.59 24.76 28.64
N CYS A 47 -62.77 24.18 28.90
CA CYS A 47 -63.97 24.96 29.05
C CYS A 47 -63.71 25.86 30.25
N ILE A 48 -63.30 27.10 29.98
CA ILE A 48 -63.54 28.20 30.91
C ILE A 48 -65.06 28.30 30.94
N LYS A 49 -65.68 27.52 31.83
CA LYS A 49 -67.05 27.76 32.23
C LYS A 49 -66.98 29.12 32.91
N SER A 50 -67.43 30.16 32.22
CA SER A 50 -67.73 31.43 32.86
C SER A 50 -68.76 31.14 33.93
N ILE A 51 -68.33 31.05 35.18
CA ILE A 51 -69.21 31.09 36.35
C ILE A 51 -69.57 32.58 36.55
N LEU A 52 -70.25 33.14 35.55
CA LEU A 52 -71.11 34.31 35.75
C LEU A 52 -72.51 33.74 35.84
N ASN A 53 -72.78 33.10 36.98
CA ASN A 53 -74.14 32.75 37.34
C ASN A 53 -74.77 34.04 37.84
N ASP A 54 -75.67 34.63 37.06
CA ASP A 54 -76.49 35.81 37.39
C ASP A 54 -77.51 35.52 38.51
N ASN A 55 -77.18 34.66 39.47
CA ASN A 55 -78.00 34.37 40.64
C ASN A 55 -77.66 35.33 41.79
N ARG A 56 -77.49 36.62 41.48
CA ARG A 56 -77.45 37.64 42.53
C ARG A 56 -78.90 37.79 43.01
N PRO A 57 -79.27 37.38 44.25
CA PRO A 57 -80.54 37.82 44.80
C PRO A 57 -80.51 39.35 44.75
N SER A 58 -81.50 39.94 44.08
CA SER A 58 -81.66 41.37 43.95
C SER A 58 -81.63 42.00 45.35
N ILE A 59 -80.46 42.52 45.73
CA ILE A 59 -80.25 43.37 46.92
C ILE A 59 -80.96 44.69 46.62
N ASN A 60 -82.29 44.67 46.61
CA ASN A 60 -83.11 45.87 46.46
C ASN A 60 -84.16 45.99 47.58
N ASP A 61 -84.03 45.16 48.62
CA ASP A 61 -84.84 45.22 49.85
C ASP A 61 -84.32 46.23 50.89
N TYR A 62 -83.47 47.17 50.46
CA TYR A 62 -83.12 48.35 51.27
C TYR A 62 -84.35 49.21 51.62
N GLY A 63 -85.46 49.09 50.86
CA GLY A 63 -86.74 49.73 51.19
C GLY A 63 -87.33 49.26 52.52
N ALA A 64 -87.13 47.99 52.88
CA ALA A 64 -87.66 47.42 54.12
C ALA A 64 -86.84 47.79 55.37
N ALA A 65 -85.56 48.13 55.23
CA ALA A 65 -84.75 48.62 56.37
C ALA A 65 -85.24 49.97 56.89
N LYS A 66 -85.85 50.77 56.01
CA LYS A 66 -86.51 52.03 56.38
C LYS A 66 -87.83 51.77 57.12
N SER A 67 -88.55 50.70 56.80
CA SER A 67 -89.83 50.36 57.43
C SER A 67 -89.72 50.05 58.93
N ALA A 68 -88.75 49.23 59.35
CA ALA A 68 -88.53 48.92 60.77
C ALA A 68 -88.14 50.18 61.57
N ARG A 69 -87.24 51.00 61.00
CA ARG A 69 -86.80 52.27 61.61
C ARG A 69 -87.96 53.25 61.75
N LEU A 70 -88.78 53.41 60.70
CA LEU A 70 -89.96 54.29 60.71
C LEU A 70 -91.04 53.82 61.69
N LEU A 71 -91.25 52.51 61.84
CA LEU A 71 -92.18 51.95 62.83
C LEU A 71 -91.70 52.18 64.26
N LEU A 72 -90.39 52.02 64.52
CA LEU A 72 -89.79 52.33 65.83
C LEU A 72 -89.83 53.83 66.16
N GLU A 73 -89.63 54.68 65.16
CA GLU A 73 -89.72 56.14 65.29
C GLU A 73 -91.16 56.58 65.61
N LYS A 74 -92.16 56.05 64.88
CA LYS A 74 -93.59 56.27 65.15
C LYS A 74 -94.02 55.77 66.54
N LEU A 75 -93.49 54.62 66.96
CA LEU A 75 -93.70 54.07 68.30
C LEU A 75 -93.18 54.99 69.39
N PHE A 76 -91.98 55.53 69.20
CA PHE A 76 -91.35 56.43 70.14
C PHE A 76 -92.15 57.73 70.27
N GLU A 77 -92.62 58.29 69.16
CA GLU A 77 -93.51 59.46 69.14
C GLU A 77 -94.85 59.20 69.87
N GLN A 78 -95.46 58.03 69.68
CA GLN A 78 -96.71 57.66 70.36
C GLN A 78 -96.51 57.38 71.85
N ALA A 79 -95.40 56.76 72.23
CA ALA A 79 -95.05 56.53 73.64
C ALA A 79 -94.86 57.86 74.38
N GLN A 80 -94.16 58.83 73.77
CA GLN A 80 -94.02 60.19 74.32
C GLN A 80 -95.36 60.90 74.46
N LYS A 81 -96.26 60.77 73.47
CA LYS A 81 -97.60 61.35 73.52
C LYS A 81 -98.46 60.77 74.66
N LEU A 82 -98.36 59.46 74.91
CA LEU A 82 -99.06 58.78 76.00
C LEU A 82 -98.45 59.16 77.37
N GLU A 83 -97.12 59.25 77.46
CA GLU A 83 -96.40 59.71 78.66
C GLU A 83 -96.83 61.13 79.06
N HIS A 84 -96.93 62.06 78.10
CA HIS A 84 -97.45 63.40 78.35
C HIS A 84 -98.91 63.42 78.81
N GLN A 85 -99.76 62.53 78.29
CA GLN A 85 -101.17 62.44 78.70
C GLN A 85 -101.33 61.87 80.12
N MET A 86 -100.55 60.85 80.48
CA MET A 86 -100.51 60.32 81.85
C MET A 86 -99.93 61.33 82.84
N ALA A 87 -98.93 62.11 82.44
CA ALA A 87 -98.37 63.20 83.24
C ALA A 87 -99.36 64.37 83.44
N THR A 88 -100.25 64.61 82.48
CA THR A 88 -101.26 65.69 82.55
C THR A 88 -102.50 65.27 83.34
N GLY A 89 -102.94 64.01 83.22
CA GLY A 89 -104.06 63.44 83.98
C GLY A 89 -103.79 63.24 85.49
N ALA A 90 -102.53 63.37 85.93
CA ALA A 90 -102.18 63.41 87.35
C ALA A 90 -102.58 64.74 88.05
N THR A 91 -102.89 65.78 87.29
CA THR A 91 -103.42 67.07 87.77
C THR A 91 -104.93 67.01 87.72
N GLY A 92 -105.54 66.61 88.83
CA GLY A 92 -106.93 66.14 88.86
C GLY A 92 -107.98 67.12 88.34
N GLU A 93 -108.58 66.79 87.21
CA GLU A 93 -109.92 67.22 86.80
C GLU A 93 -110.60 66.02 86.12
N SER A 94 -111.73 65.58 86.67
CA SER A 94 -112.49 64.41 86.21
C SER A 94 -113.46 64.80 85.11
N TYR A 95 -113.33 64.16 83.94
CA TYR A 95 -114.38 64.07 82.92
C TYR A 95 -114.48 62.64 82.36
N ASP A 96 -115.72 62.16 82.24
CA ASP A 96 -116.17 60.80 81.95
C ASP A 96 -115.93 60.36 80.47
N GLY A 97 -114.71 60.58 79.96
CA GLY A 97 -114.32 60.29 78.56
C GLY A 97 -112.82 60.22 78.28
N GLU A 98 -111.95 60.60 79.24
CA GLU A 98 -110.49 60.51 79.09
C GLU A 98 -109.98 59.06 79.14
N ASP A 99 -110.64 58.18 79.90
CA ASP A 99 -110.33 56.75 79.98
C ASP A 99 -110.50 56.06 78.60
N ALA A 100 -111.49 56.48 77.81
CA ALA A 100 -111.70 55.93 76.47
C ALA A 100 -110.61 56.39 75.48
N GLN A 101 -110.11 57.62 75.62
CA GLN A 101 -109.05 58.17 74.78
C GLN A 101 -107.67 57.60 75.15
N LEU A 102 -107.41 57.38 76.45
CA LEU A 102 -106.21 56.72 76.95
C LEU A 102 -106.18 55.25 76.53
N ALA A 103 -107.29 54.52 76.66
CA ALA A 103 -107.43 53.15 76.18
C ALA A 103 -107.22 53.03 74.66
N TYR A 104 -107.72 54.00 73.88
CA TYR A 104 -107.48 54.06 72.43
C TYR A 104 -106.01 54.29 72.09
N ASN A 105 -105.33 55.25 72.75
CA ASN A 105 -103.91 55.52 72.51
C ASN A 105 -103.01 54.35 72.96
N LEU A 106 -103.39 53.67 74.05
CA LEU A 106 -102.70 52.47 74.53
C LEU A 106 -102.87 51.29 73.56
N SER A 107 -104.07 51.10 73.01
CA SER A 107 -104.35 50.10 71.97
C SER A 107 -103.63 50.39 70.65
N MET A 108 -103.52 51.67 70.26
CA MET A 108 -102.73 52.09 69.10
C MET A 108 -101.23 51.84 69.30
N LEU A 109 -100.69 52.18 70.48
CA LEU A 109 -99.30 51.91 70.83
C LEU A 109 -99.00 50.41 70.88
N GLU A 110 -99.91 49.60 71.42
CA GLU A 110 -99.79 48.14 71.41
C GLU A 110 -99.79 47.59 69.98
N SER A 111 -100.66 48.10 69.11
CA SER A 111 -100.72 47.70 67.70
C SER A 111 -99.44 48.07 66.94
N ASP A 112 -98.92 49.28 67.16
CA ASP A 112 -97.66 49.71 66.57
C ASP A 112 -96.47 48.92 67.14
N LEU A 113 -96.53 48.48 68.41
CA LEU A 113 -95.49 47.67 69.06
C LEU A 113 -95.44 46.26 68.45
N GLN A 114 -96.62 45.66 68.29
CA GLN A 114 -96.76 44.38 67.60
C GLN A 114 -96.31 44.47 66.13
N ALA A 115 -96.57 45.60 65.45
CA ALA A 115 -96.11 45.82 64.08
C ALA A 115 -94.58 45.94 63.98
N ALA A 116 -93.94 46.72 64.87
CA ALA A 116 -92.47 46.83 64.90
C ALA A 116 -91.80 45.51 65.27
N LEU A 117 -92.36 44.76 66.22
CA LEU A 117 -91.84 43.45 66.61
C LEU A 117 -91.93 42.44 65.46
N ARG A 118 -93.04 42.39 64.72
CA ARG A 118 -93.18 41.54 63.52
C ARG A 118 -92.15 41.91 62.45
N GLU A 119 -91.95 43.20 62.19
CA GLU A 119 -90.97 43.65 61.19
C GLU A 119 -89.52 43.38 61.62
N LEU A 120 -89.19 43.51 62.92
CA LEU A 120 -87.88 43.13 63.46
C LEU A 120 -87.62 41.62 63.35
N ILE A 121 -88.60 40.77 63.66
CA ILE A 121 -88.47 39.31 63.48
C ILE A 121 -88.22 38.97 62.01
N ARG A 122 -88.98 39.56 61.08
CA ARG A 122 -88.78 39.36 59.64
C ARG A 122 -87.38 39.79 59.19
N LYS A 123 -86.82 40.83 59.80
CA LYS A 123 -85.46 41.31 59.52
C LYS A 123 -84.40 40.36 60.06
N GLU A 124 -84.59 39.84 61.27
CA GLU A 124 -83.71 38.83 61.85
C GLU A 124 -83.69 37.56 60.98
N GLU A 125 -84.85 37.08 60.53
CA GLU A 125 -84.96 35.95 59.60
C GLU A 125 -84.21 36.20 58.29
N HIS A 126 -84.38 37.39 57.70
CA HIS A 126 -83.65 37.76 56.49
C HIS A 126 -82.14 37.89 56.73
N LEU A 127 -81.69 38.44 57.87
CA LEU A 127 -80.27 38.53 58.21
C LEU A 127 -79.66 37.14 58.38
N MET A 128 -80.34 36.22 59.07
CA MET A 128 -79.92 34.83 59.18
C MET A 128 -79.79 34.16 57.81
N GLU A 129 -80.71 34.43 56.87
CA GLU A 129 -80.65 33.86 55.52
C GLU A 129 -79.49 34.44 54.69
N VAL A 130 -79.24 35.75 54.80
CA VAL A 130 -78.07 36.40 54.20
C VAL A 130 -76.78 35.83 54.79
N GLU A 131 -76.70 35.65 56.11
CA GLU A 131 -75.52 35.07 56.77
C GLU A 131 -75.26 33.64 56.28
N ARG A 132 -76.31 32.80 56.18
CA ARG A 132 -76.19 31.45 55.60
C ARG A 132 -75.67 31.48 54.17
N THR A 133 -76.19 32.40 53.35
CA THR A 133 -75.76 32.56 51.95
C THR A 133 -74.29 32.98 51.88
N VAL A 134 -73.87 33.95 52.70
CA VAL A 134 -72.47 34.43 52.76
C VAL A 134 -71.53 33.32 53.22
N ILE A 135 -71.93 32.49 54.20
CA ILE A 135 -71.14 31.35 54.65
C ILE A 135 -70.97 30.35 53.51
N LEU A 136 -72.05 30.02 52.79
CA LEU A 136 -72.01 29.11 51.65
C LEU A 136 -71.07 29.64 50.55
N GLU A 137 -71.25 30.90 50.12
CA GLU A 137 -70.38 31.54 49.13
C GLU A 137 -68.91 31.60 49.59
N SER A 138 -68.65 31.84 50.87
CA SER A 138 -67.30 31.85 51.44
C SER A 138 -66.64 30.47 51.35
N THR A 139 -67.39 29.39 51.61
CA THR A 139 -66.88 28.02 51.46
C THR A 139 -66.61 27.66 50.00
N GLU A 140 -67.48 28.06 49.07
CA GLU A 140 -67.28 27.87 47.63
C GLU A 140 -66.08 28.68 47.11
N LEU A 141 -65.93 29.92 47.56
CA LEU A 141 -64.77 30.77 47.23
C LEU A 141 -63.47 30.16 47.75
N LYS A 142 -63.48 29.61 48.96
CA LYS A 142 -62.32 28.90 49.52
C LYS A 142 -61.95 27.68 48.67
N HIS A 143 -62.93 26.85 48.31
CA HIS A 143 -62.71 25.67 47.47
C HIS A 143 -62.13 26.04 46.10
N THR A 144 -62.73 27.04 45.41
CA THR A 144 -62.24 27.50 44.10
C THR A 144 -60.84 28.11 44.18
N LYS A 145 -60.49 28.79 45.28
CA LYS A 145 -59.13 29.28 45.52
C LYS A 145 -58.13 28.12 45.63
N GLU A 146 -58.44 27.08 46.41
CA GLU A 146 -57.57 25.90 46.56
C GLU A 146 -57.39 25.16 45.23
N GLU A 147 -58.43 25.05 44.40
CA GLU A 147 -58.35 24.48 43.05
C GLU A 147 -57.44 25.32 42.12
N LEU A 148 -57.55 26.64 42.16
CA LEU A 148 -56.70 27.53 41.37
C LEU A 148 -55.23 27.45 41.80
N GLU A 149 -54.95 27.43 43.10
CA GLU A 149 -53.60 27.22 43.62
C GLU A 149 -53.03 25.87 43.18
N GLN A 150 -53.85 24.82 43.15
CA GLN A 150 -53.43 23.51 42.63
C GLN A 150 -53.11 23.55 41.14
N GLN A 151 -53.94 24.20 40.33
CA GLN A 151 -53.68 24.38 38.90
C GLN A 151 -52.42 25.20 38.63
N GLU A 152 -52.17 26.25 39.43
CA GLU A 152 -50.96 27.05 39.31
C GLU A 152 -49.70 26.21 39.59
N ARG A 153 -49.73 25.36 40.64
CA ARG A 153 -48.65 24.42 40.94
C ARG A 153 -48.41 23.44 39.79
N GLU A 154 -49.47 22.91 39.18
CA GLU A 154 -49.37 22.00 38.05
C GLU A 154 -48.80 22.68 36.80
N ILE A 155 -49.22 23.92 36.51
CA ILE A 155 -48.69 24.73 35.41
C ILE A 155 -47.21 25.03 35.64
N ALA A 156 -46.81 25.41 36.85
CA ALA A 156 -45.41 25.64 37.20
C ALA A 156 -44.57 24.37 37.01
N ALA A 157 -45.06 23.21 37.48
CA ALA A 157 -44.38 21.92 37.29
C ALA A 157 -44.32 21.47 35.82
N ALA A 158 -45.31 21.83 35.00
CA ALA A 158 -45.27 21.57 33.56
C ALA A 158 -44.24 22.46 32.86
N ARG A 159 -44.15 23.75 33.23
CA ARG A 159 -43.18 24.70 32.67
C ARG A 159 -41.75 24.25 32.91
N THR A 160 -41.41 23.84 34.13
CA THR A 160 -40.05 23.36 34.44
C THR A 160 -39.69 22.10 33.65
N LYS A 161 -40.64 21.20 33.40
CA LYS A 161 -40.44 20.03 32.52
C LYS A 161 -40.21 20.44 31.07
N TYR A 162 -40.96 21.41 30.56
CA TYR A 162 -40.78 21.91 29.19
C TYR A 162 -39.42 22.60 29.02
N GLU A 163 -39.00 23.39 29.98
CA GLU A 163 -37.68 24.04 29.98
C GLU A 163 -36.55 23.01 29.93
N LYS A 164 -36.61 21.99 30.80
CA LYS A 164 -35.63 20.89 30.79
C LYS A 164 -35.59 20.15 29.44
N LEU A 165 -36.75 19.85 28.86
CA LEU A 165 -36.82 19.17 27.56
C LEU A 165 -36.26 20.05 26.43
N GLU A 166 -36.46 21.36 26.49
CA GLU A 166 -35.91 22.30 25.53
C GLU A 166 -34.37 22.37 25.62
N GLU A 167 -33.83 22.36 26.83
CA GLU A 167 -32.37 22.27 27.06
C GLU A 167 -31.79 20.96 26.51
N GLU A 168 -32.40 19.82 26.83
CA GLU A 168 -31.99 18.51 26.30
C GLU A 168 -32.04 18.48 24.76
N MET A 169 -33.06 19.11 24.15
CA MET A 169 -33.16 19.24 22.69
C MET A 169 -32.05 20.12 22.10
N LYS A 170 -31.73 21.25 22.75
CA LYS A 170 -30.63 22.14 22.34
C LYS A 170 -29.30 21.40 22.41
N GLU A 171 -29.03 20.69 23.49
CA GLU A 171 -27.83 19.88 23.66
C GLU A 171 -27.73 18.80 22.58
N ALA A 172 -28.79 18.01 22.39
CA ALA A 172 -28.83 16.97 21.36
C ALA A 172 -28.58 17.55 19.95
N LYS A 173 -29.13 18.72 19.64
CA LYS A 173 -28.89 19.42 18.38
C LYS A 173 -27.41 19.79 18.22
N THR A 174 -26.78 20.35 19.26
CA THR A 174 -25.36 20.71 19.19
C THR A 174 -24.46 19.48 19.01
N ASN A 175 -24.78 18.38 19.69
CA ASN A 175 -24.08 17.11 19.55
C ASN A 175 -24.22 16.53 18.13
N LEU A 176 -25.42 16.55 17.55
CA LEU A 176 -25.66 16.10 16.18
C LEU A 176 -24.88 16.95 15.16
N VAL A 177 -24.84 18.27 15.32
CA VAL A 177 -24.05 19.15 14.44
C VAL A 177 -22.56 18.84 14.56
N SER A 178 -22.05 18.62 15.77
CA SER A 178 -20.66 18.23 16.00
C SER A 178 -20.32 16.88 15.33
N GLN A 179 -21.16 15.87 15.50
CA GLN A 179 -21.01 14.56 14.86
C GLN A 179 -21.06 14.64 13.33
N ALA A 180 -21.99 15.42 12.77
CA ALA A 180 -22.06 15.65 11.33
C ALA A 180 -20.77 16.30 10.79
N GLY A 181 -20.21 17.27 11.52
CA GLY A 181 -18.91 17.86 11.21
C GLY A 181 -17.77 16.84 11.22
N GLN A 182 -17.68 16.02 12.26
CA GLN A 182 -16.68 14.94 12.36
C GLN A 182 -16.81 13.93 11.22
N MET A 183 -18.03 13.55 10.84
CA MET A 183 -18.28 12.64 9.71
C MET A 183 -17.78 13.22 8.38
N GLU A 184 -18.01 14.50 8.11
CA GLU A 184 -17.51 15.11 6.87
C GLU A 184 -15.98 15.20 6.85
N VAL A 185 -15.33 15.48 7.99
CA VAL A 185 -13.86 15.42 8.09
C VAL A 185 -13.34 14.01 7.79
N LEU A 186 -13.92 12.98 8.41
CA LEU A 186 -13.52 11.59 8.18
C LEU A 186 -13.70 11.16 6.72
N LYS A 187 -14.76 11.61 6.07
CA LYS A 187 -15.04 11.34 4.66
C LYS A 187 -14.03 12.00 3.72
N LEU A 188 -13.55 13.21 4.05
CA LEU A 188 -12.47 13.86 3.31
C LEU A 188 -11.16 13.07 3.45
N LEU A 189 -10.77 12.71 4.67
CA LEU A 189 -9.58 11.90 4.93
C LEU A 189 -9.63 10.55 4.21
N LEU A 190 -10.79 9.90 4.18
CA LEU A 190 -10.97 8.62 3.47
C LEU A 190 -10.74 8.79 1.95
N ARG A 191 -11.26 9.86 1.35
CA ARG A 191 -11.01 10.16 -0.08
C ARG A 191 -9.54 10.43 -0.37
N GLU A 192 -8.84 11.15 0.49
CA GLU A 192 -7.41 11.40 0.35
C GLU A 192 -6.60 10.09 0.44
N ARG A 193 -6.95 9.19 1.36
CA ARG A 193 -6.32 7.87 1.47
C ARG A 193 -6.62 6.98 0.27
N ASP A 194 -7.86 6.98 -0.23
CA ASP A 194 -8.20 6.24 -1.45
C ASP A 194 -7.39 6.73 -2.66
N GLN A 195 -7.20 8.05 -2.79
CA GLN A 195 -6.38 8.62 -3.85
C GLN A 195 -4.91 8.22 -3.70
N GLU A 196 -4.35 8.29 -2.50
CA GLU A 196 -2.98 7.82 -2.23
C GLU A 196 -2.82 6.32 -2.56
N VAL A 197 -3.73 5.47 -2.10
CA VAL A 197 -3.71 4.03 -2.40
C VAL A 197 -3.77 3.80 -3.92
N ALA A 198 -4.59 4.55 -4.65
CA ALA A 198 -4.64 4.46 -6.10
C ALA A 198 -3.31 4.89 -6.76
N THR A 199 -2.64 5.92 -6.24
CA THR A 199 -1.31 6.31 -6.74
C THR A 199 -0.24 5.25 -6.45
N MET A 200 -0.20 4.70 -5.24
CA MET A 200 0.74 3.65 -4.85
C MET A 200 0.52 2.39 -5.67
N LYS A 201 -0.74 1.98 -5.90
CA LYS A 201 -1.06 0.82 -6.76
C LYS A 201 -0.53 0.99 -8.19
N ARG A 202 -0.66 2.19 -8.77
CA ARG A 202 -0.10 2.47 -10.12
C ARG A 202 1.43 2.40 -10.11
N ALA A 203 2.07 2.99 -9.11
CA ALA A 203 3.53 2.95 -8.97
C ALA A 203 4.05 1.52 -8.78
N LEU A 204 3.36 0.71 -7.98
CA LEU A 204 3.68 -0.70 -7.77
C LEU A 204 3.57 -1.49 -9.07
N SER A 205 2.45 -1.34 -9.80
CA SER A 205 2.25 -2.03 -11.09
C SER A 205 3.33 -1.66 -12.13
N LEU A 206 3.79 -0.40 -12.14
CA LEU A 206 4.92 0.01 -12.98
C LEU A 206 6.21 -0.72 -12.59
N LYS A 207 6.51 -0.82 -11.29
CA LYS A 207 7.70 -1.53 -10.80
C LYS A 207 7.64 -3.04 -11.04
N GLU A 208 6.47 -3.65 -10.91
CA GLU A 208 6.26 -5.06 -11.26
C GLU A 208 6.56 -5.30 -12.75
N ALA A 209 6.11 -4.41 -13.64
CA ALA A 209 6.42 -4.50 -15.07
C ALA A 209 7.92 -4.34 -15.37
N GLU A 210 8.60 -3.38 -14.72
CA GLU A 210 10.05 -3.21 -14.84
C GLU A 210 10.81 -4.46 -14.37
N VAL A 211 10.38 -5.07 -13.27
CA VAL A 211 11.01 -6.31 -12.74
C VAL A 211 10.83 -7.48 -13.70
N GLU A 212 9.64 -7.66 -14.28
CA GLU A 212 9.44 -8.74 -15.25
C GLU A 212 10.29 -8.51 -16.52
N GLN A 213 10.45 -7.26 -16.96
CA GLN A 213 11.35 -6.95 -18.07
C GLN A 213 12.81 -7.28 -17.74
N MET A 214 13.29 -6.89 -16.55
CA MET A 214 14.65 -7.21 -16.11
C MET A 214 14.88 -8.72 -16.03
N LYS A 215 13.88 -9.48 -15.58
CA LYS A 215 13.95 -10.94 -15.52
C LYS A 215 14.08 -11.56 -16.91
N ILE A 216 13.32 -11.08 -17.89
CA ILE A 216 13.46 -11.49 -19.31
C ILE A 216 14.88 -11.19 -19.81
N ASP A 217 15.40 -10.00 -19.52
CA ASP A 217 16.74 -9.60 -19.98
C ASP A 217 17.86 -10.43 -19.33
N VAL A 218 17.71 -10.79 -18.05
CA VAL A 218 18.65 -11.68 -17.35
C VAL A 218 18.67 -13.07 -17.99
N VAL A 219 17.51 -13.64 -18.33
CA VAL A 219 17.43 -14.93 -19.02
C VAL A 219 18.17 -14.88 -20.36
N LYS A 220 17.89 -13.87 -21.19
CA LYS A 220 18.56 -13.70 -22.50
C LYS A 220 20.07 -13.60 -22.35
N LYS A 221 20.57 -12.75 -21.44
CA LYS A 221 22.00 -12.61 -21.19
C LYS A 221 22.64 -13.89 -20.66
N SER A 222 21.90 -14.68 -19.88
CA SER A 222 22.36 -15.99 -19.41
C SER A 222 22.49 -16.99 -20.56
N GLU A 223 21.55 -16.98 -21.52
CA GLU A 223 21.62 -17.82 -22.72
C GLU A 223 22.81 -17.41 -23.62
N GLU A 224 23.00 -16.11 -23.86
CA GLU A 224 24.15 -15.57 -24.59
C GLU A 224 25.48 -15.96 -23.92
N ALA A 225 25.58 -15.84 -22.59
CA ALA A 225 26.75 -16.24 -21.84
C ALA A 225 27.04 -17.75 -21.97
N ALA A 226 26.01 -18.59 -21.97
CA ALA A 226 26.16 -20.04 -22.17
C ALA A 226 26.68 -20.39 -23.57
N LEU A 227 26.23 -19.66 -24.61
CA LEU A 227 26.74 -19.82 -25.98
C LEU A 227 28.22 -19.43 -26.07
N ILE A 228 28.60 -18.29 -25.49
CA ILE A 228 30.00 -17.83 -25.47
C ILE A 228 30.89 -18.84 -24.71
N ASP A 229 30.44 -19.37 -23.59
CA ASP A 229 31.18 -20.39 -22.83
C ASP A 229 31.39 -21.67 -23.66
N ALA A 230 30.38 -22.12 -24.41
CA ALA A 230 30.50 -23.26 -25.31
C ALA A 230 31.52 -23.00 -26.44
N GLU A 231 31.48 -21.81 -27.06
CA GLU A 231 32.46 -21.43 -28.08
C GLU A 231 33.89 -21.34 -27.53
N LEU A 232 34.06 -20.79 -26.32
CA LEU A 232 35.37 -20.71 -25.66
C LEU A 232 35.92 -22.10 -25.35
N LYS A 233 35.08 -23.03 -24.87
CA LYS A 233 35.47 -24.42 -24.67
C LYS A 233 35.91 -25.10 -25.97
N GLN A 234 35.18 -24.87 -27.06
CA GLN A 234 35.57 -25.39 -28.38
C GLN A 234 36.91 -24.82 -28.85
N LYS A 235 37.11 -23.50 -28.72
CA LYS A 235 38.39 -22.85 -29.09
C LYS A 235 39.55 -23.35 -28.22
N ALA A 236 39.33 -23.54 -26.92
CA ALA A 236 40.33 -24.10 -26.03
C ALA A 236 40.75 -25.52 -26.46
N GLN A 237 39.78 -26.36 -26.85
CA GLN A 237 40.06 -27.71 -27.36
C GLN A 237 40.88 -27.67 -28.66
N LEU A 238 40.52 -26.82 -29.62
CA LEU A 238 41.28 -26.65 -30.86
C LEU A 238 42.72 -26.15 -30.61
N LEU A 239 42.92 -25.28 -29.61
CA LEU A 239 44.25 -24.83 -29.22
C LEU A 239 45.10 -25.96 -28.64
N ILE A 240 44.52 -26.83 -27.82
CA ILE A 240 45.19 -28.03 -27.28
C ILE A 240 45.65 -28.92 -28.44
N GLU A 241 44.73 -29.26 -29.36
CA GLU A 241 45.03 -30.09 -30.54
C GLU A 241 46.13 -29.47 -31.42
N THR A 242 46.06 -28.16 -31.66
CA THR A 242 47.08 -27.44 -32.44
C THR A 242 48.44 -27.50 -31.75
N ASN A 243 48.49 -27.33 -30.43
CA ASN A 243 49.72 -27.42 -29.65
C ASN A 243 50.32 -28.83 -29.68
N GLU A 244 49.49 -29.88 -29.66
CA GLU A 244 49.95 -31.27 -29.83
C GLU A 244 50.57 -31.50 -31.21
N VAL A 245 49.93 -31.01 -32.29
CA VAL A 245 50.47 -31.10 -33.65
C VAL A 245 51.79 -30.34 -33.76
N MET A 246 51.88 -29.12 -33.22
CA MET A 246 53.10 -28.33 -33.20
C MET A 246 54.25 -29.06 -32.46
N ASN A 247 53.95 -29.72 -31.33
CA ASN A 247 54.94 -30.50 -30.61
C ASN A 247 55.45 -31.71 -31.43
N LYS A 248 54.57 -32.40 -32.17
CA LYS A 248 54.97 -33.47 -33.10
C LYS A 248 55.89 -32.94 -34.19
N GLN A 249 55.49 -31.86 -34.86
CA GLN A 249 56.31 -31.21 -35.90
C GLN A 249 57.67 -30.74 -35.37
N LYS A 250 57.72 -30.24 -34.13
CA LYS A 250 58.97 -29.85 -33.47
C LYS A 250 59.90 -31.05 -33.29
N ILE A 251 59.38 -32.20 -32.88
CA ILE A 251 60.17 -33.44 -32.73
C ILE A 251 60.68 -33.90 -34.09
N GLU A 252 59.81 -33.98 -35.11
CA GLU A 252 60.18 -34.37 -36.47
C GLU A 252 61.27 -33.46 -37.06
N LEU A 253 61.17 -32.14 -36.85
CA LEU A 253 62.20 -31.19 -37.29
C LEU A 253 63.55 -31.43 -36.58
N GLN A 254 63.54 -31.73 -35.28
CA GLN A 254 64.77 -32.07 -34.56
C GLN A 254 65.41 -33.37 -35.07
N GLU A 255 64.60 -34.35 -35.45
CA GLU A 255 65.08 -35.60 -36.04
C GLU A 255 65.65 -35.37 -37.45
N LEU A 256 64.98 -34.60 -38.29
CA LEU A 256 65.47 -34.22 -39.62
C LEU A 256 66.77 -33.41 -39.53
N GLN A 257 66.88 -32.46 -38.60
CA GLN A 257 68.12 -31.71 -38.36
C GLN A 257 69.30 -32.63 -38.02
N LYS A 258 69.08 -33.62 -37.15
CA LYS A 258 70.10 -34.63 -36.83
C LYS A 258 70.48 -35.45 -38.06
N ALA A 259 69.50 -35.89 -38.86
CA ALA A 259 69.74 -36.66 -40.07
C ALA A 259 70.54 -35.87 -41.12
N VAL A 260 70.22 -34.58 -41.32
CA VAL A 260 70.98 -33.68 -42.19
C VAL A 260 72.41 -33.54 -41.69
N HIS A 261 72.61 -33.32 -40.38
CA HIS A 261 73.96 -33.20 -39.82
C HIS A 261 74.82 -34.46 -40.01
N VAL A 262 74.24 -35.65 -39.85
CA VAL A 262 74.92 -36.91 -40.15
C VAL A 262 75.30 -37.00 -41.63
N LYS A 263 74.40 -36.61 -42.54
CA LYS A 263 74.69 -36.61 -43.99
C LYS A 263 75.76 -35.59 -44.38
N GLU A 264 75.80 -34.43 -43.74
CA GLU A 264 76.88 -33.44 -43.91
C GLU A 264 78.24 -34.02 -43.51
N GLN A 265 78.33 -34.71 -42.37
CA GLN A 265 79.55 -35.40 -41.93
C GLN A 265 79.96 -36.52 -42.89
N GLU A 266 79.02 -37.37 -43.33
CA GLU A 266 79.28 -38.41 -44.33
C GLU A 266 79.82 -37.83 -45.64
N LEU A 267 79.24 -36.71 -46.10
CA LEU A 267 79.70 -35.99 -47.29
C LEU A 267 81.10 -35.41 -47.10
N GLU A 268 81.42 -34.85 -45.94
CA GLU A 268 82.75 -34.33 -45.63
C GLU A 268 83.81 -35.45 -45.63
N VAL A 269 83.50 -36.61 -45.04
CA VAL A 269 84.33 -37.81 -45.10
C VAL A 269 84.50 -38.30 -46.54
N SER A 270 83.41 -38.36 -47.33
CA SER A 270 83.48 -38.77 -48.73
C SER A 270 84.31 -37.79 -49.59
N LEU A 271 84.19 -36.49 -49.35
CA LEU A 271 84.98 -35.46 -50.03
C LEU A 271 86.47 -35.58 -49.71
N THR A 272 86.83 -35.79 -48.44
CA THR A 272 88.23 -35.97 -48.03
C THR A 272 88.82 -37.26 -48.61
N GLN A 273 88.05 -38.35 -48.61
CA GLN A 273 88.41 -39.60 -49.28
C GLN A 273 88.64 -39.41 -50.79
N ARG A 274 87.71 -38.74 -51.49
CA ARG A 274 87.84 -38.47 -52.93
C ARG A 274 89.08 -37.63 -53.24
N LYS A 275 89.38 -36.60 -52.44
CA LYS A 275 90.61 -35.79 -52.59
C LYS A 275 91.87 -36.64 -52.42
N PHE A 276 91.91 -37.53 -51.44
CA PHE A 276 93.04 -38.44 -51.24
C PHE A 276 93.22 -39.42 -52.40
N GLU A 277 92.12 -39.96 -52.94
CA GLU A 277 92.14 -40.80 -54.14
C GLU A 277 92.61 -40.03 -55.38
N GLU A 278 92.18 -38.78 -55.54
CA GLU A 278 92.64 -37.89 -56.62
C GLU A 278 94.16 -37.65 -56.53
N GLU A 279 94.71 -37.37 -55.33
CA GLU A 279 96.15 -37.22 -55.14
C GLU A 279 96.93 -38.52 -55.40
N LYS A 280 96.37 -39.68 -55.02
CA LYS A 280 96.94 -40.99 -55.40
C LYS A 280 96.96 -41.19 -56.91
N LEU A 281 95.88 -40.83 -57.60
CA LEU A 281 95.80 -40.93 -59.05
C LEU A 281 96.83 -40.01 -59.72
N LYS A 282 96.99 -38.76 -59.28
CA LYS A 282 98.04 -37.84 -59.78
C LYS A 282 99.45 -38.41 -59.59
N SER A 283 99.73 -39.01 -58.42
CA SER A 283 101.01 -39.68 -58.17
C SER A 283 101.24 -40.89 -59.09
N ALA A 284 100.21 -41.70 -59.32
CA ALA A 284 100.29 -42.82 -60.25
C ALA A 284 100.46 -42.36 -61.70
N GLU A 285 99.75 -41.31 -62.10
CA GLU A 285 99.86 -40.65 -63.42
C GLU A 285 101.29 -40.13 -63.64
N ALA A 286 101.85 -39.36 -62.71
CA ALA A 286 103.23 -38.88 -62.80
C ALA A 286 104.27 -40.01 -62.86
N THR A 287 104.03 -41.11 -62.12
CA THR A 287 104.92 -42.29 -62.17
C THR A 287 104.87 -42.98 -63.53
N LEU A 288 103.67 -43.13 -64.12
CA LEU A 288 103.51 -43.68 -65.45
C LEU A 288 104.10 -42.77 -66.53
N GLU A 289 103.95 -41.45 -66.41
CA GLU A 289 104.61 -40.48 -67.29
C GLU A 289 106.14 -40.61 -67.21
N GLN A 290 106.70 -40.74 -66.00
CA GLN A 290 108.13 -40.97 -65.82
C GLN A 290 108.58 -42.27 -66.49
N GLN A 291 107.88 -43.38 -66.24
CA GLN A 291 108.17 -44.67 -66.89
C GLN A 291 108.06 -44.58 -68.41
N ALA A 292 107.09 -43.83 -68.93
CA ALA A 292 106.93 -43.60 -70.37
C ALA A 292 108.11 -42.80 -70.96
N MET A 293 108.58 -41.76 -70.27
CA MET A 293 109.78 -41.00 -70.67
C MET A 293 111.03 -41.88 -70.65
N GLU A 294 111.23 -42.66 -69.58
CA GLU A 294 112.34 -43.61 -69.45
C GLU A 294 112.30 -44.67 -70.56
N TRP A 295 111.12 -45.19 -70.90
CA TRP A 295 110.94 -46.13 -71.99
C TRP A 295 111.25 -45.49 -73.36
N LEU A 296 110.83 -44.25 -73.60
CA LEU A 296 111.17 -43.51 -74.82
C LEU A 296 112.68 -43.28 -74.95
N LEU A 297 113.35 -42.91 -73.86
CA LEU A 297 114.81 -42.78 -73.82
C LEU A 297 115.49 -44.13 -74.10
N ALA A 298 115.05 -45.21 -73.44
CA ALA A 298 115.56 -46.55 -73.68
C ALA A 298 115.31 -47.01 -75.14
N GLN A 299 114.17 -46.62 -75.72
CA GLN A 299 113.87 -46.88 -77.13
C GLN A 299 114.79 -46.09 -78.06
N GLU A 300 115.08 -44.84 -77.75
CA GLU A 300 116.01 -44.00 -78.50
C GLU A 300 117.46 -44.49 -78.36
N GLU A 301 117.87 -44.94 -77.18
CA GLU A 301 119.14 -45.64 -76.98
C GLU A 301 119.20 -46.95 -77.76
N LEU A 302 118.14 -47.76 -77.78
CA LEU A 302 118.07 -48.96 -78.63
C LEU A 302 118.14 -48.63 -80.11
N LYS A 303 117.53 -47.53 -80.57
CA LYS A 303 117.68 -47.04 -81.94
C LYS A 303 119.11 -46.60 -82.20
N ARG A 304 119.74 -45.86 -81.29
CA ARG A 304 121.16 -45.45 -81.40
C ARG A 304 122.08 -46.66 -81.42
N LEU A 305 121.85 -47.65 -80.57
CA LEU A 305 122.57 -48.92 -80.57
C LEU A 305 122.29 -49.73 -81.84
N GLY A 306 121.07 -49.65 -82.38
CA GLY A 306 120.71 -50.23 -83.68
C GLY A 306 121.42 -49.53 -84.84
N GLU A 307 121.57 -48.21 -84.80
CA GLU A 307 122.37 -47.42 -85.73
C GLU A 307 123.87 -47.67 -85.56
N ASP A 308 124.37 -47.77 -84.32
CA ASP A 308 125.76 -48.14 -84.00
C ASP A 308 126.06 -49.56 -84.47
N ALA A 309 125.13 -50.50 -84.29
CA ALA A 309 125.23 -51.84 -84.84
C ALA A 309 125.14 -51.83 -86.37
N SER A 310 124.30 -50.98 -86.97
CA SER A 310 124.23 -50.80 -88.42
C SER A 310 125.52 -50.18 -88.99
N ARG A 311 126.13 -49.21 -88.28
CA ARG A 311 127.45 -48.64 -88.58
C ARG A 311 128.53 -49.71 -88.46
N HIS A 312 128.50 -50.51 -87.40
CA HIS A 312 129.45 -51.60 -87.19
C HIS A 312 129.27 -52.73 -88.24
N VAL A 313 128.05 -52.96 -88.73
CA VAL A 313 127.77 -53.85 -89.86
C VAL A 313 128.27 -53.25 -91.17
N GLN A 314 128.11 -51.95 -91.38
CA GLN A 314 128.61 -51.23 -92.55
C GLN A 314 130.15 -51.16 -92.58
N GLU A 315 130.79 -50.92 -91.43
CA GLU A 315 132.24 -51.02 -91.22
C GLU A 315 132.74 -52.48 -91.37
N SER A 316 131.95 -53.48 -90.95
CA SER A 316 132.26 -54.90 -91.19
C SER A 316 132.13 -55.28 -92.68
N ASN A 317 131.24 -54.63 -93.42
CA ASN A 317 131.06 -54.83 -94.85
C ASN A 317 132.14 -54.10 -95.67
N GLU A 318 132.61 -52.93 -95.23
CA GLU A 318 133.76 -52.24 -95.81
C GLU A 318 135.07 -53.00 -95.54
N THR A 319 135.23 -53.59 -94.35
CA THR A 319 136.36 -54.49 -94.07
C THR A 319 136.25 -55.83 -94.83
N LEU A 320 135.05 -56.39 -95.04
CA LEU A 320 134.84 -57.58 -95.88
C LEU A 320 135.12 -57.34 -97.37
N GLU A 321 134.81 -56.17 -97.91
CA GLU A 321 135.14 -55.80 -99.30
C GLU A 321 136.66 -55.55 -99.49
N ASP A 322 137.38 -55.12 -98.45
CA ASP A 322 138.85 -55.04 -98.47
C ASP A 322 139.55 -56.40 -98.39
N PHE A 323 138.98 -57.38 -97.66
CA PHE A 323 139.51 -58.76 -97.65
C PHE A 323 139.28 -59.53 -98.97
N ARG A 324 138.33 -59.10 -99.81
CA ARG A 324 138.01 -59.79 -101.07
C ARG A 324 139.08 -59.64 -102.15
N ARG A 325 140.04 -58.71 -101.99
CA ARG A 325 141.00 -58.38 -103.05
C ARG A 325 142.38 -59.05 -102.95
N LYS A 326 142.69 -59.86 -101.92
CA LYS A 326 143.98 -60.59 -101.85
C LYS A 326 143.90 -61.97 -101.17
N GLY A 327 144.15 -63.01 -101.98
CA GLY A 327 145.05 -64.11 -101.57
C GLY A 327 144.44 -65.41 -101.04
N LYS A 328 144.34 -66.41 -101.93
CA LYS A 328 144.11 -67.85 -101.70
C LYS A 328 145.06 -68.45 -100.64
N CYS A 329 144.52 -69.29 -99.74
CA CYS A 329 145.01 -70.66 -99.45
C CYS A 329 144.11 -71.45 -98.47
N HIS A 330 143.71 -72.62 -98.98
CA HIS A 330 143.32 -73.91 -98.41
C HIS A 330 143.57 -74.26 -96.90
N VAL A 331 142.55 -74.88 -96.25
CA VAL A 331 142.56 -76.15 -95.42
C VAL A 331 141.70 -76.13 -94.12
N ILE A 332 140.61 -76.93 -94.13
CA ILE A 332 140.14 -78.03 -93.22
C ILE A 332 139.95 -77.86 -91.69
N HIS A 333 138.74 -78.30 -91.25
CA HIS A 333 138.22 -78.87 -89.96
C HIS A 333 138.50 -78.29 -88.57
N GLY A 334 137.41 -78.20 -87.78
CA GLY A 334 137.40 -78.38 -86.32
C GLY A 334 135.98 -78.34 -85.71
N LYS A 335 135.53 -79.43 -85.08
CA LYS A 335 134.37 -79.52 -84.17
C LYS A 335 134.83 -79.26 -82.72
N PHE A 336 134.03 -78.58 -81.89
CA PHE A 336 133.94 -78.76 -80.42
C PHE A 336 132.73 -77.91 -79.92
N GLU A 337 131.61 -78.46 -79.43
CA GLU A 337 131.28 -79.06 -78.12
C GLU A 337 130.90 -78.09 -76.97
N ARG A 338 129.61 -78.19 -76.59
CA ARG A 338 129.03 -78.37 -75.23
C ARG A 338 128.82 -77.22 -74.21
N CYS A 339 127.68 -77.41 -73.52
CA CYS A 339 127.23 -76.99 -72.17
C CYS A 339 126.56 -75.60 -72.05
N SER A 340 125.34 -75.41 -71.54
CA SER A 340 124.49 -75.99 -70.46
C SER A 340 124.37 -75.02 -69.27
N SER A 341 123.15 -74.97 -68.70
CA SER A 341 122.73 -74.41 -67.40
C SER A 341 122.25 -72.94 -67.40
N ARG A 342 121.35 -72.43 -66.54
CA ARG A 342 120.23 -72.90 -65.67
C ARG A 342 119.79 -71.64 -64.87
N SER A 343 118.53 -71.58 -64.44
CA SER A 343 117.94 -70.68 -63.39
C SER A 343 117.63 -69.22 -63.80
N GLY A 344 116.55 -68.57 -63.32
CA GLY A 344 115.50 -68.97 -62.39
C GLY A 344 114.54 -67.81 -62.06
N ARG A 345 113.37 -68.20 -61.50
CA ARG A 345 112.22 -67.44 -60.94
C ARG A 345 111.33 -66.64 -61.88
#